data_AF-A0A0C3CLV5-F1
#
_entry.id   AF-A0A0C3CLV5-F1
#
_cell.length_a   1.000
_cell.length_b   1.000
_cell.length_c   1.000
_cell.angle_alpha   90.00
_cell.angle_beta   90.00
_cell.angle_gamma   90.00
#
_symmetry.space_group_name_H-M   'P 1'
#
loop_
_entity.id
_entity.type
_entity.pdbx_description
1 polymer ?
#
loop_
_entity_poly.entity_id
_entity_poly.type
_entity_poly.pdbx_seq_one_letter_code
_entity_poly.pdbx_strand_id
1 'polypeptide(L)' 'MRIVFLPAYFPDLNPIEEAFSSIKSWIRTNRDYVLGEIAGYGGGEPFRVLWDAVFSVTPEKALGWFRHSGYIA' A
#
# COMPACT_ATOMS: atom_id res chain seq x y z
N MET A 1 15.71 11.60 -17.14
CA MET A 1 14.72 10.55 -16.80
C MET A 1 15.36 9.20 -17.08
N ARG A 2 15.41 8.27 -16.12
CA ARG A 2 15.87 6.90 -16.33
C ARG A 2 14.67 5.97 -16.25
N ILE A 3 14.53 5.07 -17.22
CA ILE A 3 13.49 4.04 -17.23
C ILE A 3 14.15 2.71 -16.87
N VAL A 4 13.51 1.93 -16.00
CA VAL A 4 13.90 0.56 -15.67
C VAL A 4 12.86 -0.36 -16.29
N PHE A 5 13.30 -1.23 -17.19
CA PHE A 5 12.41 -2.22 -17.80
C PHE A 5 12.32 -3.45 -16.89
N LEU A 6 11.09 -3.90 -16.65
CA LEU A 6 10.81 -5.11 -15.88
C LEU A 6 10.42 -6.26 -16.82
N PRO A 7 10.92 -7.49 -16.59
CA PRO A 7 10.43 -8.66 -17.29
C PRO A 7 8.96 -8.92 -16.96
N ALA A 8 8.22 -9.45 -17.94
CA ALA A 8 6.80 -9.76 -17.75
C ALA A 8 6.61 -10.81 -16.65
N TYR A 9 5.55 -10.66 -15.85
CA TYR A 9 5.17 -11.58 -14.76
C TYR A 9 6.21 -11.74 -13.63
N PHE A 10 7.09 -10.76 -13.43
CA PHE A 10 7.99 -10.69 -12.27
C PHE A 10 7.54 -9.59 -11.28
N PRO A 11 6.45 -9.82 -10.52
CA PRO A 11 5.94 -8.83 -9.57
C PRO A 11 6.92 -8.53 -8.44
N ASP A 12 7.77 -9.48 -8.07
CA ASP A 12 8.76 -9.32 -6.99
C ASP A 12 9.80 -8.23 -7.28
N LEU A 13 10.00 -7.90 -8.56
CA LEU A 13 10.86 -6.81 -9.00
C LEU A 13 10.17 -5.44 -8.93
N ASN A 14 8.91 -5.36 -8.53
CA ASN A 14 8.15 -4.12 -8.45
C ASN A 14 7.73 -3.81 -7.00
N PRO A 15 8.41 -2.88 -6.30
CA PRO A 15 8.18 -2.63 -4.87
C PRO A 15 6.76 -2.10 -4.56
N ILE A 16 6.00 -1.65 -5.56
CA ILE A 16 4.61 -1.25 -5.37
C ILE A 16 3.70 -2.43 -4.98
N GLU A 17 4.06 -3.66 -5.34
CA GLU A 17 3.27 -4.86 -5.03
C GLU A 17 3.23 -5.13 -3.52
N GLU A 18 4.36 -4.94 -2.85
CA GLU A 18 4.46 -5.02 -1.39
C GLU A 18 3.74 -3.85 -0.71
N ALA A 19 3.82 -2.64 -1.29
CA ALA A 19 3.06 -1.49 -0.82
C ALA A 19 1.54 -1.75 -0.86
N PHE A 20 1.01 -2.24 -1.98
CA PHE A 20 -0.40 -2.61 -2.07
C PHE A 20 -0.78 -3.73 -1.11
N SER A 21 0.10 -4.71 -0.91
CA SER A 21 -0.13 -5.77 0.08
C SER A 21 -0.19 -5.23 1.51
N SER A 22 0.70 -4.28 1.88
CA SER A 22 0.66 -3.59 3.17
C SER A 22 -0.62 -2.78 3.35
N ILE A 23 -1.03 -1.99 2.34
CA ILE A 23 -2.27 -1.18 2.37
C ILE A 23 -3.50 -2.08 2.55
N LYS A 24 -3.60 -3.17 1.77
CA LYS A 24 -4.69 -4.15 1.90
C LYS A 24 -4.70 -4.81 3.29
N SER A 25 -3.52 -5.11 3.83
CA SER A 25 -3.40 -5.69 5.17
C SER A 25 -3.88 -4.70 6.26
N TRP A 26 -3.52 -3.42 6.13
CA TRP A 26 -4.00 -2.36 7.01
C TRP A 26 -5.53 -2.24 6.96
N ILE A 27 -6.11 -2.20 5.75
CA ILE A 27 -7.58 -2.15 5.57
C ILE A 27 -8.25 -3.34 6.24
N ARG A 28 -7.72 -4.56 6.03
CA ARG A 28 -8.26 -5.79 6.61
C ARG A 28 -8.16 -5.81 8.14
N THR A 29 -7.08 -5.25 8.69
CA THR A 29 -6.89 -5.14 10.15
C THR A 29 -7.85 -4.13 10.77
N ASN A 30 -8.17 -3.06 10.05
CA ASN A 30 -9.09 -1.99 10.47
C ASN A 30 -10.51 -2.16 9.91
N ARG A 31 -10.92 -3.40 9.61
CA ARG A 31 -12.13 -3.71 8.83
C ARG A 31 -13.38 -3.00 9.34
N ASP A 32 -13.63 -3.02 10.64
CA ASP A 32 -14.90 -2.50 11.18
C ASP A 32 -14.95 -0.96 11.10
N TYR A 33 -13.82 -0.29 11.33
CA TYR A 33 -13.68 1.15 11.07
C TYR A 33 -13.90 1.46 9.59
N VAL A 34 -13.20 0.75 8.70
CA VAL A 34 -13.30 0.94 7.25
C VAL A 34 -14.75 0.76 6.77
N LEU A 35 -15.44 -0.28 7.24
CA LEU A 35 -16.83 -0.53 6.86
C LEU A 35 -17.78 0.54 7.40
N GLY A 36 -17.55 1.06 8.61
CA GLY A 36 -18.33 2.17 9.16
C GLY A 36 -18.25 3.42 8.29
N GLU A 37 -17.03 3.79 7.89
CA GLU A 37 -16.77 4.96 7.06
C GLU A 37 -17.29 4.79 5.62
N ILE A 38 -17.14 3.60 5.04
CA ILE A 38 -17.61 3.33 3.66
C ILE A 38 -19.13 3.19 3.59
N ALA A 39 -19.77 2.61 4.61
CA ALA A 39 -21.23 2.46 4.63
C ALA A 39 -21.98 3.79 4.85
N GLY A 40 -21.25 4.87 5.19
CA GLY A 40 -21.81 6.21 5.34
C GLY A 40 -22.64 6.39 6.62
N TYR A 41 -22.53 5.49 7.60
CA TYR A 41 -23.21 5.64 8.88
C TYR A 41 -22.70 6.89 9.60
N GLY A 42 -23.56 7.90 9.75
CA GLY A 42 -23.21 9.14 10.47
C GLY A 42 -22.37 10.15 9.67
N GLY A 43 -22.33 10.05 8.33
CA GLY A 43 -21.55 10.98 7.49
C GLY A 43 -20.10 10.53 7.26
N GLY A 44 -19.90 9.22 7.07
CA GLY A 44 -18.59 8.61 6.85
C GLY A 44 -17.80 9.22 5.68
N GLU A 45 -16.48 9.19 5.81
CA GLU A 45 -15.53 9.84 4.91
C GLU A 45 -14.64 8.77 4.24
N PRO A 46 -15.14 8.03 3.22
CA PRO A 46 -14.42 6.88 2.64
C PRO A 46 -13.05 7.25 2.06
N PHE A 47 -12.89 8.47 1.55
CA PHE A 47 -11.60 8.96 1.06
C PHE A 47 -10.59 9.14 2.18
N ARG A 48 -11.02 9.57 3.38
CA ARG A 48 -10.13 9.73 4.53
C ARG A 48 -9.53 8.39 4.95
N VAL A 49 -10.33 7.34 4.99
CA VAL A 49 -9.84 5.99 5.30
C VAL A 49 -8.84 5.49 4.26
N LEU A 50 -9.07 5.77 2.99
CA LEU A 50 -8.11 5.44 1.94
C LEU A 50 -6.79 6.19 2.14
N TRP A 51 -6.85 7.47 2.54
CA TRP A 51 -5.65 8.24 2.89
C TRP A 51 -4.92 7.65 4.09
N ASP A 52 -5.64 7.30 5.16
CA ASP A 52 -5.05 6.65 6.35
C ASP A 52 -4.33 5.35 5.97
N ALA A 53 -4.94 4.55 5.08
CA ALA A 53 -4.35 3.31 4.58
C ALA A 53 -3.08 3.56 3.74
N VAL A 54 -3.11 4.54 2.82
CA VAL A 54 -1.95 4.91 1.98
C VAL A 54 -0.81 5.45 2.85
N PHE A 55 -1.11 6.33 3.80
CA PHE A 55 -0.11 6.91 4.71
C PHE A 55 0.34 5.96 5.83
N SER A 56 -0.23 4.75 5.93
CA SER A 56 0.32 3.67 6.75
C SER A 56 1.61 3.05 6.18
N VAL A 57 1.97 3.41 4.94
CA VAL A 57 3.24 3.07 4.30
C VAL A 57 4.32 4.04 4.79
N THR A 58 5.25 3.53 5.60
CA THR A 58 6.35 4.34 6.15
C THR A 58 7.58 4.30 5.24
N PRO A 59 8.50 5.28 5.35
CA PRO A 59 9.77 5.26 4.62
C PRO A 59 10.60 3.99 4.88
N GLU A 60 10.56 3.43 6.08
CA GLU A 60 11.29 2.21 6.47
C GLU A 60 10.74 0.99 5.73
N LYS A 61 9.41 0.89 5.60
CA LYS A 61 8.76 -0.15 4.79
C LYS A 61 9.18 -0.03 3.33
N ALA A 62 9.08 1.17 2.76
CA ALA A 62 9.46 1.43 1.39
C ALA A 62 10.92 1.04 1.13
N LEU A 63 11.85 1.45 2.00
CA LEU A 63 13.26 1.07 1.92
C LEU A 63 13.45 -0.45 1.94
N GLY A 64 12.71 -1.15 2.81
CA GLY A 64 12.69 -2.61 2.86
C GLY A 64 12.27 -3.26 1.54
N TRP A 65 11.21 -2.75 0.91
CA TRP A 65 10.69 -3.28 -0.35
C TRP A 65 11.61 -2.99 -1.54
N PHE A 66 12.22 -1.79 -1.60
CA PHE A 66 13.24 -1.52 -2.61
C PHE A 66 14.47 -2.43 -2.45
N ARG A 67 14.87 -2.78 -1.21
CA ARG A 67 15.91 -3.78 -0.98
C ARG A 67 15.47 -5.18 -1.41
N HIS A 68 14.24 -5.58 -1.07
CA HIS A 68 13.69 -6.89 -1.45
C HIS A 68 13.59 -7.06 -2.97
N SER A 69 13.17 -6.02 -3.69
CA SER A 69 13.16 -5.98 -5.17
C SER A 69 14.55 -5.79 -5.81
N GLY A 70 15.63 -5.73 -5.03
CA GLY A 70 17.02 -5.70 -5.53
C GLY A 70 17.50 -4.33 -6.04
N TYR A 71 16.82 -3.24 -5.71
CA TYR A 71 17.21 -1.87 -6.11
C TYR A 71 18.21 -1.22 -5.17
N ILE A 72 18.29 -1.69 -3.92
CA ILE A 72 19.13 -1.15 -2.85
C ILE A 72 19.84 -2.32 -2.18
N ALA A 73 21.10 -2.12 -1.80
CA ALA A 73 21.88 -3.08 -1.02
C ALA A 73 21.46 -3.17 0.46
#